data_AF-A0A815WH45-F1
#
_entry.id   AF-A0A815WH45-F1
#
_cell.length_a   1.000
_cell.length_b   1.000
_cell.length_c   1.000
_cell.angle_alpha   90.00
_cell.angle_beta   90.00
_cell.angle_gamma   90.00
#
_symmetry.space_group_name_H-M   'P 1'
#
loop_
_entity.id
_entity.type
_entity.pdbx_description
1 polymer ?
#
loop_
_entity_poly.entity_id
_entity_poly.type
_entity_poly.pdbx_seq_one_letter_code
_entity_poly.pdbx_strand_id
1 'polypeptide(L)'
;MASGTRGVQERQRFLDVDKEPNKLLTPLSIPDTGKKGIQSLRQCVMPIVNLDLVPNLLNAVAESLDVCKKPKDGLTQDQSAALYLYSLQHPFYEKFNGVLRNEDRTKAVPFFHYYELFMCTLNKLPPVKGSVWRGVTADISDRYKEDSIHIWQAASSCTQKVHVTDTFLDQEKHRTLFNIKCFNGRSIKNHSRYPNENETILPPGTCIKVISRLKLADKCYVVDCEEITLSPEELNNLLTDTTFASPTVAITVPILYLIWVDQNVNKSKENIATQKELRALFEDDFQTFDN
;
A
#
# COMPACT_ATOMS: atom_id res chain seq x y z
N MET A 1 -34.24 -0.57 17.89
CA MET A 1 -33.01 -1.37 17.88
C MET A 1 -32.81 -1.98 16.49
N ALA A 2 -32.09 -1.30 15.59
CA ALA A 2 -31.70 -1.81 14.26
C ALA A 2 -30.64 -0.91 13.59
N SER A 3 -29.73 -0.28 14.34
CA SER A 3 -28.72 0.65 13.80
C SER A 3 -27.27 0.17 13.94
N GLY A 4 -27.03 -0.94 14.64
CA GLY A 4 -25.67 -1.38 15.01
C GLY A 4 -24.90 -2.14 13.93
N THR A 5 -25.56 -2.87 13.05
CA THR A 5 -24.89 -3.74 12.06
C THR A 5 -24.56 -3.05 10.74
N ARG A 6 -25.29 -1.99 10.36
CA ARG A 6 -25.04 -1.27 9.10
C ARG A 6 -23.72 -0.50 9.12
N GLY A 7 -23.38 0.17 10.23
CA GLY A 7 -22.14 0.97 10.32
C GLY A 7 -20.86 0.13 10.29
N VAL A 8 -20.88 -1.11 10.79
CA VAL A 8 -19.68 -1.95 10.91
C VAL A 8 -19.18 -2.45 9.55
N GLN A 9 -20.10 -2.77 8.63
CA GLN A 9 -19.75 -3.27 7.28
C GLN A 9 -19.22 -2.15 6.37
N GLU A 10 -19.61 -0.90 6.62
CA GLU A 10 -19.30 0.25 5.78
C GLU A 10 -17.82 0.69 5.82
N ARG A 11 -17.06 0.29 6.85
CA ARG A 11 -15.81 0.97 7.29
C ARG A 11 -14.64 0.03 7.53
N GLN A 12 -14.74 -1.20 7.05
CA GLN A 12 -13.73 -2.25 7.23
C GLN A 12 -12.36 -1.84 6.67
N ARG A 13 -12.31 -0.86 5.75
CA ARG A 13 -11.08 -0.31 5.18
C ARG A 13 -10.15 0.35 6.18
N PHE A 14 -10.71 0.98 7.20
CA PHE A 14 -9.88 1.65 8.20
C PHE A 14 -9.34 0.68 9.24
N LEU A 15 -9.98 -0.48 9.43
CA LEU A 15 -9.84 -1.34 10.60
C LEU A 15 -8.93 -2.57 10.42
N ASP A 16 -8.47 -2.88 9.21
CA ASP A 16 -7.91 -4.20 8.86
C ASP A 16 -6.39 -4.36 9.02
N VAL A 17 -5.73 -3.47 9.77
CA VAL A 17 -4.26 -3.53 9.98
C VAL A 17 -3.82 -4.64 10.93
N ASP A 18 -4.73 -5.16 11.74
CA ASP A 18 -4.51 -6.30 12.63
C ASP A 18 -4.14 -7.58 11.86
N LYS A 19 -4.41 -7.59 10.55
CA LYS A 19 -4.10 -8.66 9.60
C LYS A 19 -2.72 -8.52 8.93
N GLU A 20 -2.00 -7.42 9.17
CA GLU A 20 -0.64 -7.27 8.63
C GLU A 20 0.27 -8.37 9.20
N PRO A 21 1.12 -8.99 8.38
CA PRO A 21 1.92 -10.14 8.80
C PRO A 21 3.05 -9.74 9.76
N ASN A 22 3.30 -8.44 9.96
CA ASN A 22 4.38 -7.90 10.79
C ASN A 22 5.77 -8.49 10.48
N LYS A 23 5.96 -8.88 9.22
CA LYS A 23 7.22 -9.31 8.65
C LYS A 23 7.30 -8.86 7.20
N LEU A 24 8.51 -8.76 6.70
CA LEU A 24 8.72 -8.49 5.29
C LEU A 24 8.37 -9.74 4.47
N LEU A 25 7.50 -9.57 3.47
CA LEU A 25 7.18 -10.63 2.52
C LEU A 25 8.15 -10.60 1.34
N THR A 26 8.33 -11.76 0.71
CA THR A 26 9.09 -11.83 -0.54
C THR A 26 8.44 -10.95 -1.61
N PRO A 27 9.24 -10.25 -2.43
CA PRO A 27 8.72 -9.43 -3.52
C PRO A 27 7.81 -10.25 -4.45
N LEU A 28 6.80 -9.60 -5.02
CA LEU A 28 5.91 -10.25 -5.98
C LEU A 28 6.69 -10.46 -7.29
N SER A 29 6.74 -11.70 -7.77
CA SER A 29 7.31 -11.99 -9.09
C SER A 29 6.45 -11.36 -10.17
N ILE A 30 7.08 -10.65 -11.11
CA ILE A 30 6.39 -10.07 -12.27
C ILE A 30 6.04 -11.16 -13.25
N PRO A 31 4.75 -11.38 -13.55
CA PRO A 31 4.40 -12.11 -14.75
C PRO A 31 4.89 -11.28 -15.93
N ASP A 32 5.83 -11.79 -16.72
CA ASP A 32 6.14 -11.18 -18.01
C ASP A 32 4.87 -11.24 -18.86
N THR A 33 4.23 -10.08 -19.01
CA THR A 33 2.97 -9.98 -19.73
C THR A 33 3.14 -9.51 -21.16
N GLY A 34 4.35 -9.12 -21.56
CA GLY A 34 4.65 -8.54 -22.88
C GLY A 34 3.85 -7.28 -23.24
N LYS A 35 2.99 -6.77 -22.35
CA LYS A 35 2.10 -5.64 -22.58
C LYS A 35 2.82 -4.33 -22.25
N LYS A 36 2.86 -3.42 -23.23
CA LYS A 36 3.41 -2.06 -23.06
C LYS A 36 2.27 -1.08 -22.79
N GLY A 37 2.34 -0.35 -21.67
CA GLY A 37 1.43 0.74 -21.33
C GLY A 37 0.37 0.41 -20.27
N ILE A 38 -0.19 1.46 -19.65
CA ILE A 38 -1.22 1.35 -18.61
C ILE A 38 -2.50 0.77 -19.23
N GLN A 39 -2.93 -0.38 -18.73
CA GLN A 39 -4.16 -1.05 -19.17
C GLN A 39 -5.41 -0.36 -18.60
N SER A 40 -6.55 -0.53 -19.27
CA SER A 40 -7.84 -0.07 -18.73
C SER A 40 -8.21 -0.82 -17.45
N LEU A 41 -9.01 -0.20 -16.57
CA LEU A 41 -9.46 -0.83 -15.32
C LEU A 41 -10.15 -2.16 -15.59
N ARG A 42 -10.98 -2.22 -16.64
CA ARG A 42 -11.68 -3.45 -17.03
C ARG A 42 -10.69 -4.57 -17.39
N GLN A 43 -9.64 -4.28 -18.16
CA GLN A 43 -8.61 -5.25 -18.49
C GLN A 43 -7.83 -5.70 -17.24
N CYS A 44 -7.50 -4.75 -16.36
CA CYS A 44 -6.75 -5.03 -15.13
C CYS A 44 -7.46 -6.01 -14.18
N VAL A 45 -8.79 -5.99 -14.15
CA VAL A 45 -9.58 -6.89 -13.27
C VAL A 45 -9.96 -8.22 -13.93
N MET A 46 -9.78 -8.38 -15.25
CA MET A 46 -10.23 -9.60 -15.94
C MET A 46 -9.66 -10.90 -15.36
N PRO A 47 -8.38 -11.00 -14.96
CA PRO A 47 -7.87 -12.23 -14.33
C PRO A 47 -8.61 -12.57 -13.02
N ILE A 48 -9.01 -11.55 -12.25
CA ILE A 48 -9.77 -11.70 -11.00
C ILE A 48 -11.19 -12.20 -11.30
N VAL A 49 -11.83 -11.65 -12.34
CA VAL A 49 -13.17 -12.01 -12.80
C VAL A 49 -13.20 -13.43 -13.38
N ASN A 50 -12.24 -13.77 -14.24
CA ASN A 50 -12.19 -15.08 -14.90
C ASN A 50 -11.99 -16.23 -13.92
N LEU A 51 -11.35 -15.95 -12.78
CA LEU A 51 -11.14 -16.91 -11.69
C LEU A 51 -12.22 -16.82 -10.60
N ASP A 52 -13.25 -15.99 -10.80
CA ASP A 52 -14.36 -15.75 -9.85
C ASP A 52 -13.89 -15.46 -8.41
N LEU A 53 -12.80 -14.69 -8.28
CA LEU A 53 -12.17 -14.44 -6.97
C LEU A 53 -12.90 -13.38 -6.15
N VAL A 54 -13.72 -12.55 -6.82
CA VAL A 54 -14.49 -11.45 -6.22
C VAL A 54 -15.86 -11.41 -6.89
N PRO A 55 -16.95 -11.63 -6.14
CA PRO A 55 -18.30 -11.62 -6.71
C PRO A 55 -18.67 -10.22 -7.22
N ASN A 56 -19.45 -10.14 -8.30
CA ASN A 56 -20.01 -8.91 -8.87
C ASN A 56 -18.98 -7.82 -9.25
N LEU A 57 -17.70 -8.17 -9.40
CA LEU A 57 -16.63 -7.20 -9.64
C LEU A 57 -16.84 -6.34 -10.91
N LEU A 58 -17.36 -6.92 -12.00
CA LEU A 58 -17.62 -6.16 -13.22
C LEU A 58 -18.69 -5.07 -13.04
N ASN A 59 -19.68 -5.29 -12.17
CA ASN A 59 -20.69 -4.28 -11.86
C ASN A 59 -20.08 -3.12 -11.08
N ALA A 60 -19.24 -3.43 -10.08
CA ALA A 60 -18.51 -2.42 -9.31
C ALA A 60 -17.54 -1.61 -10.20
N VAL A 61 -16.88 -2.26 -11.17
CA VAL A 61 -16.04 -1.58 -12.17
C VAL A 61 -16.87 -0.67 -13.08
N ALA A 62 -18.02 -1.14 -13.55
CA ALA A 62 -18.92 -0.34 -14.39
C ALA A 62 -19.42 0.91 -13.63
N GLU A 63 -19.85 0.75 -12.37
CA GLU A 63 -20.21 1.88 -11.50
C GLU A 63 -19.05 2.87 -11.35
N SER A 64 -17.86 2.36 -11.03
CA SER A 64 -16.66 3.18 -10.83
C SER A 64 -16.33 4.01 -12.07
N LEU A 65 -16.39 3.40 -13.25
CA LEU A 65 -16.17 4.08 -14.53
C LEU A 65 -17.26 5.12 -14.81
N ASP A 66 -18.52 4.80 -14.53
CA ASP A 66 -19.64 5.71 -14.77
C ASP A 66 -19.52 7.01 -13.95
N VAL A 67 -19.11 6.89 -12.69
CA VAL A 67 -18.89 8.01 -11.78
C VAL A 67 -17.64 8.82 -12.17
N CYS A 68 -16.57 8.15 -12.58
CA CYS A 68 -15.28 8.80 -12.84
C CYS A 68 -15.09 9.36 -14.27
N LYS A 69 -16.17 9.64 -15.01
CA LYS A 69 -16.11 10.17 -16.40
C LYS A 69 -15.34 11.49 -16.56
N LYS A 70 -15.25 12.30 -15.51
CA LYS A 70 -14.55 13.60 -15.50
C LYS A 70 -13.59 13.67 -14.32
N PRO A 71 -12.48 12.93 -14.36
CA PRO A 71 -11.54 12.84 -13.25
C PRO A 71 -10.83 14.18 -12.99
N LYS A 72 -10.44 14.40 -11.74
CA LYS A 72 -9.58 15.52 -11.32
C LYS A 72 -8.10 15.09 -11.30
N ASP A 73 -7.23 16.01 -10.88
CA ASP A 73 -5.84 15.73 -10.50
C ASP A 73 -4.98 15.13 -11.64
N GLY A 74 -5.37 15.39 -12.90
CA GLY A 74 -4.66 14.89 -14.07
C GLY A 74 -4.75 13.38 -14.28
N LEU A 75 -5.65 12.69 -13.57
CA LEU A 75 -5.87 11.26 -13.73
C LEU A 75 -6.74 10.97 -14.97
N THR A 76 -6.56 9.79 -15.57
CA THR A 76 -7.53 9.28 -16.55
C THR A 76 -8.79 8.74 -15.85
N GLN A 77 -9.84 8.46 -16.64
CA GLN A 77 -11.06 7.83 -16.11
C GLN A 77 -10.75 6.50 -15.43
N ASP A 78 -9.98 5.62 -16.06
CA ASP A 78 -9.60 4.31 -15.50
C ASP A 78 -8.80 4.44 -14.19
N GLN A 79 -7.89 5.41 -14.12
CA GLN A 79 -7.10 5.67 -12.92
C GLN A 79 -7.96 6.15 -11.76
N SER A 80 -8.81 7.15 -12.00
CA SER A 80 -9.77 7.62 -11.00
C SER A 80 -10.75 6.52 -10.59
N ALA A 81 -11.23 5.73 -11.54
CA ALA A 81 -12.13 4.61 -11.27
C ALA A 81 -11.46 3.49 -10.46
N ALA A 82 -10.16 3.27 -10.62
CA ALA A 82 -9.41 2.32 -9.79
C ALA A 82 -9.39 2.76 -8.31
N LEU A 83 -9.11 4.05 -8.04
CA LEU A 83 -9.19 4.58 -6.68
C LEU A 83 -10.62 4.53 -6.13
N TYR A 84 -11.61 4.86 -6.96
CA TYR A 84 -13.01 4.77 -6.57
C TYR A 84 -13.41 3.33 -6.21
N LEU A 85 -13.05 2.34 -7.05
CA LEU A 85 -13.29 0.92 -6.78
C LEU A 85 -12.64 0.47 -5.47
N TYR A 86 -11.41 0.88 -5.20
CA TYR A 86 -10.73 0.61 -3.93
C TYR A 86 -11.52 1.18 -2.74
N SER A 87 -12.07 2.38 -2.91
CA SER A 87 -12.90 3.06 -1.90
C SER A 87 -14.38 2.65 -1.91
N LEU A 88 -14.79 1.65 -2.68
CA LEU A 88 -16.16 1.15 -2.60
C LEU A 88 -16.35 0.25 -1.37
N GLN A 89 -17.57 0.21 -0.86
CA GLN A 89 -18.01 -0.85 0.04
C GLN A 89 -18.28 -2.10 -0.79
N HIS A 90 -17.21 -2.80 -1.15
CA HIS A 90 -17.25 -3.97 -1.99
C HIS A 90 -16.21 -4.99 -1.51
N PRO A 91 -16.47 -6.31 -1.59
CA PRO A 91 -15.50 -7.35 -1.19
C PRO A 91 -14.14 -7.25 -1.87
N PHE A 92 -14.06 -6.51 -2.98
CA PHE A 92 -12.83 -6.24 -3.69
C PHE A 92 -11.74 -5.64 -2.80
N TYR A 93 -12.06 -4.64 -1.96
CA TYR A 93 -11.08 -4.02 -1.07
C TYR A 93 -10.44 -5.08 -0.15
N GLU A 94 -11.27 -5.86 0.53
CA GLU A 94 -10.82 -6.87 1.49
C GLU A 94 -9.99 -7.95 0.81
N LYS A 95 -10.42 -8.39 -0.37
CA LYS A 95 -9.70 -9.40 -1.14
C LYS A 95 -8.37 -8.88 -1.64
N PHE A 96 -8.34 -7.67 -2.19
CA PHE A 96 -7.12 -7.04 -2.71
C PHE A 96 -6.08 -6.83 -1.62
N ASN A 97 -6.45 -6.18 -0.51
CA ASN A 97 -5.54 -6.00 0.62
C ASN A 97 -5.17 -7.35 1.28
N GLY A 98 -6.10 -8.30 1.32
CA GLY A 98 -5.86 -9.66 1.83
C GLY A 98 -4.81 -10.43 1.03
N VAL A 99 -4.79 -10.33 -0.30
CA VAL A 99 -3.74 -10.99 -1.10
C VAL A 99 -2.39 -10.30 -0.97
N LEU A 100 -2.35 -8.98 -0.79
CA LEU A 100 -1.09 -8.24 -0.56
C LEU A 100 -0.42 -8.66 0.76
N ARG A 101 -1.21 -8.95 1.79
CA ARG A 101 -0.75 -9.48 3.09
C ARG A 101 -0.44 -10.98 3.07
N ASN A 102 -0.78 -11.69 2.00
CA ASN A 102 -0.65 -13.14 1.99
C ASN A 102 0.81 -13.56 1.76
N GLU A 103 1.30 -14.47 2.59
CA GLU A 103 2.64 -15.04 2.43
C GLU A 103 2.77 -15.85 1.14
N ASP A 104 1.70 -16.55 0.74
CA ASP A 104 1.62 -17.21 -0.55
C ASP A 104 1.40 -16.16 -1.65
N ARG A 105 2.52 -15.71 -2.23
CA ARG A 105 2.57 -14.66 -3.24
C ARG A 105 1.84 -15.04 -4.53
N THR A 106 1.61 -16.33 -4.79
CA THR A 106 0.85 -16.78 -5.97
C THR A 106 -0.59 -16.26 -5.96
N LYS A 107 -1.17 -16.02 -4.77
CA LYS A 107 -2.54 -15.51 -4.62
C LYS A 107 -2.70 -14.06 -5.07
N ALA A 108 -1.62 -13.28 -5.10
CA ALA A 108 -1.63 -11.90 -5.56
C ALA A 108 -1.46 -11.78 -7.09
N VAL A 109 -1.01 -12.84 -7.77
CA VAL A 109 -0.79 -12.85 -9.23
C VAL A 109 -2.03 -12.41 -10.02
N PRO A 110 -3.25 -12.89 -9.73
CA PRO A 110 -4.45 -12.42 -10.44
C PRO A 110 -4.75 -10.92 -10.27
N PHE A 111 -4.24 -10.31 -9.20
CA PHE A 111 -4.46 -8.90 -8.88
C PHE A 111 -3.35 -7.99 -9.42
N PHE A 112 -2.31 -8.55 -10.06
CA PHE A 112 -1.13 -7.81 -10.46
C PHE A 112 -1.44 -6.58 -11.33
N HIS A 113 -2.23 -6.75 -12.38
CA HIS A 113 -2.54 -5.63 -13.29
C HIS A 113 -3.36 -4.53 -12.61
N TYR A 114 -4.23 -4.89 -11.67
CA TYR A 114 -4.92 -3.89 -10.86
C TYR A 114 -3.96 -3.17 -9.92
N TYR A 115 -3.06 -3.92 -9.26
CA TYR A 115 -2.04 -3.36 -8.40
C TYR A 115 -1.15 -2.34 -9.15
N GLU A 116 -0.71 -2.67 -10.36
CA GLU A 116 0.10 -1.80 -11.22
C GLU A 116 -0.65 -0.49 -11.56
N LEU A 117 -1.91 -0.61 -12.02
CA LEU A 117 -2.77 0.56 -12.28
C LEU A 117 -2.95 1.41 -11.02
N PHE A 118 -3.18 0.78 -9.88
CA PHE A 118 -3.38 1.43 -8.59
C PHE A 118 -2.12 2.19 -8.15
N MET A 119 -0.95 1.56 -8.16
CA MET A 119 0.32 2.20 -7.79
C MET A 119 0.71 3.33 -8.74
N CYS A 120 0.58 3.11 -10.05
CA CYS A 120 0.81 4.14 -11.05
C CYS A 120 -0.11 5.36 -10.81
N THR A 121 -1.36 5.09 -10.44
CA THR A 121 -2.32 6.15 -10.13
C THR A 121 -1.95 6.91 -8.86
N LEU A 122 -1.63 6.20 -7.77
CA LEU A 122 -1.20 6.82 -6.51
C LEU A 122 0.04 7.72 -6.70
N ASN A 123 1.00 7.28 -7.51
CA ASN A 123 2.22 8.04 -7.78
C ASN A 123 1.99 9.34 -8.57
N LYS A 124 0.87 9.47 -9.30
CA LYS A 124 0.50 10.71 -9.98
C LYS A 124 -0.09 11.76 -9.04
N LEU A 125 -0.63 11.35 -7.90
CA LEU A 125 -1.20 12.26 -6.92
C LEU A 125 -0.09 12.92 -6.10
N PRO A 126 -0.21 14.20 -5.71
CA PRO A 126 0.79 14.85 -4.88
C PRO A 126 0.90 14.18 -3.50
N PRO A 127 2.12 14.07 -2.93
CA PRO A 127 2.30 13.47 -1.61
C PRO A 127 1.74 14.38 -0.52
N VAL A 128 1.07 13.76 0.44
CA VAL A 128 0.58 14.35 1.68
C VAL A 128 1.63 14.10 2.76
N LYS A 129 2.10 15.19 3.37
CA LYS A 129 3.01 15.18 4.51
C LYS A 129 2.25 15.59 5.77
N GLY A 130 2.57 14.96 6.91
CA GLY A 130 1.98 15.27 8.21
C GLY A 130 1.28 14.07 8.85
N SER A 131 0.45 14.31 9.85
CA SER A 131 -0.25 13.26 10.59
C SER A 131 -1.44 12.70 9.83
N VAL A 132 -1.50 11.38 9.72
CA VAL A 132 -2.68 10.62 9.31
C VAL A 132 -3.06 9.62 10.39
N TRP A 133 -4.35 9.33 10.48
CA TRP A 133 -4.93 8.50 11.51
C TRP A 133 -5.53 7.23 10.95
N ARG A 134 -5.36 6.12 11.67
CA ARG A 134 -5.97 4.82 11.34
C ARG A 134 -6.43 4.13 12.61
N GLY A 135 -7.69 3.70 12.64
CA GLY A 135 -8.26 3.02 13.80
C GLY A 135 -8.37 1.52 13.59
N VAL A 136 -8.36 0.74 14.67
CA VAL A 136 -8.52 -0.72 14.66
C VAL A 136 -9.48 -1.10 15.77
N THR A 137 -10.46 -1.95 15.48
CA THR A 137 -11.41 -2.46 16.49
C THR A 137 -10.85 -3.72 17.17
N ALA A 138 -9.61 -3.62 17.65
CA ALA A 138 -8.94 -4.60 18.49
C ALA A 138 -7.82 -3.90 19.28
N ASP A 139 -7.39 -4.50 20.41
CA ASP A 139 -6.15 -4.13 21.06
C ASP A 139 -5.01 -4.91 20.42
N ILE A 140 -4.27 -4.24 19.55
CA ILE A 140 -3.05 -4.77 18.95
C ILE A 140 -1.82 -3.97 19.39
N SER A 141 -1.97 -3.11 20.39
CA SER A 141 -0.95 -2.17 20.81
C SER A 141 0.31 -2.86 21.36
N ASP A 142 0.17 -4.10 21.87
CA ASP A 142 1.30 -4.95 22.30
C ASP A 142 2.17 -5.49 21.16
N ARG A 143 1.67 -5.47 19.92
CA ARG A 143 2.47 -5.85 18.74
C ARG A 143 3.41 -4.74 18.29
N TYR A 144 3.14 -3.50 18.68
CA TYR A 144 3.85 -2.29 18.26
C TYR A 144 4.64 -1.74 19.46
N LYS A 145 5.84 -2.28 19.66
CA LYS A 145 6.73 -1.86 20.75
C LYS A 145 7.49 -0.61 20.35
N GLU A 146 7.90 0.19 21.34
CA GLU A 146 8.74 1.36 21.07
C GLU A 146 10.00 0.95 20.29
N ASP A 147 10.39 1.80 19.32
CA ASP A 147 11.47 1.58 18.35
C ASP A 147 11.31 0.40 17.37
N SER A 148 10.22 -0.38 17.43
CA SER A 148 10.01 -1.45 16.44
C SER A 148 9.66 -0.90 15.07
N ILE A 149 10.13 -1.60 14.03
CA ILE A 149 9.85 -1.29 12.62
C ILE A 149 8.85 -2.30 12.08
N HIS A 150 7.82 -1.79 11.41
CA HIS A 150 6.78 -2.58 10.76
C HIS A 150 6.64 -2.20 9.30
N ILE A 151 6.33 -3.19 8.47
CA ILE A 151 6.09 -3.00 7.04
C ILE A 151 4.63 -3.36 6.78
N TRP A 152 3.84 -2.37 6.39
CA TRP A 152 2.44 -2.56 6.03
C TRP A 152 2.37 -2.97 4.55
N GLN A 153 2.11 -4.26 4.33
CA GLN A 153 2.18 -4.88 3.01
C GLN A 153 1.04 -4.45 2.10
N ALA A 154 -0.15 -4.23 2.67
CA ALA A 154 -1.29 -3.73 1.92
C ALA A 154 -1.35 -2.19 1.90
N ALA A 155 -2.13 -1.66 0.97
CA ALA A 155 -2.51 -0.26 1.00
C ALA A 155 -3.30 0.01 2.28
N SER A 156 -2.91 1.04 3.02
CA SER A 156 -3.54 1.39 4.28
C SER A 156 -4.37 2.65 4.13
N SER A 157 -5.68 2.51 4.34
CA SER A 157 -6.61 3.63 4.31
C SER A 157 -6.53 4.39 5.65
N CYS A 158 -6.20 5.67 5.57
CA CYS A 158 -6.07 6.57 6.71
C CYS A 158 -6.92 7.83 6.49
N THR A 159 -7.06 8.66 7.52
CA THR A 159 -7.74 9.96 7.42
C THR A 159 -6.89 11.06 8.05
N GLN A 160 -6.92 12.26 7.47
CA GLN A 160 -6.30 13.44 8.10
C GLN A 160 -7.15 14.03 9.24
N LYS A 161 -8.37 13.53 9.47
CA LYS A 161 -9.30 14.04 10.46
C LYS A 161 -9.48 13.03 11.59
N VAL A 162 -8.92 13.30 12.76
CA VAL A 162 -9.04 12.39 13.92
C VAL A 162 -10.49 12.08 14.30
N HIS A 163 -11.41 13.06 14.25
CA HIS A 163 -12.83 12.84 14.57
C HIS A 163 -13.54 11.85 13.62
N VAL A 164 -12.99 11.64 12.42
CA VAL A 164 -13.51 10.63 11.50
C VAL A 164 -13.23 9.23 12.06
N THR A 165 -12.16 9.05 12.85
CA THR A 165 -11.88 7.78 13.55
C THR A 165 -12.87 7.45 14.66
N ASP A 166 -13.47 8.45 15.32
CA ASP A 166 -14.52 8.21 16.34
C ASP A 166 -15.77 7.56 15.74
N THR A 167 -15.99 7.76 14.43
CA THR A 167 -17.11 7.13 13.71
C THR A 167 -16.82 5.70 13.26
N PHE A 168 -15.59 5.22 13.39
CA PHE A 168 -15.16 3.88 12.98
C PHE A 168 -14.90 2.95 14.16
N LEU A 169 -14.60 3.52 15.33
CA LEU A 169 -14.21 2.76 16.50
C LEU A 169 -15.39 2.51 17.41
N ASP A 170 -15.69 1.23 17.61
CA ASP A 170 -16.67 0.79 18.60
C ASP A 170 -16.15 1.12 20.01
N GLN A 171 -16.86 2.01 20.72
CA GLN A 171 -16.43 2.52 22.02
C GLN A 171 -16.52 1.46 23.13
N GLU A 172 -17.29 0.40 22.93
CA GLU A 172 -17.44 -0.68 23.92
C GLU A 172 -16.35 -1.75 23.78
N LYS A 173 -15.63 -1.74 22.65
CA LYS A 173 -14.58 -2.72 22.31
C LYS A 173 -13.18 -2.15 22.51
N HIS A 174 -12.24 -3.07 22.62
CA HIS A 174 -10.82 -2.75 22.52
C HIS A 174 -10.50 -2.10 21.18
N ARG A 175 -9.72 -1.02 21.22
CA ARG A 175 -9.35 -0.24 20.05
C ARG A 175 -7.92 0.28 20.13
N THR A 176 -7.25 0.27 18.98
CA THR A 176 -5.94 0.87 18.77
C THR A 176 -6.04 1.96 17.70
N LEU A 177 -5.55 3.15 18.01
CA LEU A 177 -5.43 4.29 17.10
C LEU A 177 -3.96 4.48 16.73
N PHE A 178 -3.67 4.51 15.44
CA PHE A 178 -2.36 4.88 14.92
C PHE A 178 -2.37 6.36 14.55
N ASN A 179 -1.43 7.11 15.11
CA ASN A 179 -1.07 8.45 14.66
C ASN A 179 0.23 8.35 13.88
N ILE A 180 0.18 8.51 12.57
CA ILE A 180 1.31 8.24 11.69
C ILE A 180 1.76 9.55 11.07
N LYS A 181 2.95 10.01 11.39
CA LYS A 181 3.61 11.10 10.68
C LYS A 181 4.15 10.57 9.35
N CYS A 182 3.41 10.78 8.26
CA CYS A 182 3.79 10.30 6.94
C CYS A 182 4.43 11.41 6.08
N PHE A 183 5.21 11.01 5.09
CA PHE A 183 5.70 11.89 4.03
C PHE A 183 5.22 11.48 2.63
N ASN A 184 4.66 10.27 2.49
CA ASN A 184 4.27 9.69 1.21
C ASN A 184 2.78 9.31 1.11
N GLY A 185 1.93 9.82 2.01
CA GLY A 185 0.50 9.59 1.93
C GLY A 185 -0.10 10.16 0.64
N ARG A 186 -1.16 9.55 0.11
CA ARG A 186 -1.81 9.98 -1.14
C ARG A 186 -3.28 10.26 -0.89
N SER A 187 -3.67 11.54 -0.90
CA SER A 187 -5.09 11.88 -0.71
C SER A 187 -5.89 11.44 -1.93
N ILE A 188 -6.89 10.59 -1.72
CA ILE A 188 -7.80 10.14 -2.77
C ILE A 188 -9.16 10.81 -2.66
N LYS A 189 -9.27 11.91 -1.89
CA LYS A 189 -10.53 12.62 -1.61
C LYS A 189 -11.40 12.88 -2.85
N ASN A 190 -10.78 13.31 -3.95
CA ASN A 190 -11.47 13.63 -5.21
C ASN A 190 -11.88 12.39 -6.02
N HIS A 191 -11.39 11.21 -5.64
CA HIS A 191 -11.57 9.94 -6.35
C HIS A 191 -12.21 8.87 -5.47
N SER A 192 -12.51 9.18 -4.20
CA SER A 192 -13.13 8.26 -3.26
C SER A 192 -14.65 8.31 -3.36
N ARG A 193 -15.30 7.17 -3.10
CA ARG A 193 -16.74 7.06 -2.89
C ARG A 193 -17.24 7.91 -1.72
N TYR A 194 -16.35 8.20 -0.76
CA TYR A 194 -16.65 8.93 0.46
C TYR A 194 -15.72 10.15 0.63
N PRO A 195 -15.88 11.22 -0.18
CA PRO A 195 -14.99 12.39 -0.13
C PRO A 195 -14.92 13.07 1.25
N ASN A 196 -15.95 12.92 2.09
CA ASN A 196 -16.00 13.53 3.42
C ASN A 196 -15.03 12.88 4.42
N GLU A 197 -14.61 11.64 4.16
CA GLU A 197 -13.66 10.90 5.01
C GLU A 197 -12.23 11.49 4.90
N ASN A 198 -11.96 12.34 3.91
CA ASN A 198 -10.61 12.84 3.60
C ASN A 198 -9.59 11.69 3.58
N GLU A 199 -9.95 10.63 2.86
CA GLU A 199 -9.18 9.39 2.79
C GLU A 199 -7.80 9.66 2.18
N THR A 200 -6.76 9.26 2.91
CA THR A 200 -5.36 9.30 2.49
C THR A 200 -4.82 7.88 2.54
N ILE A 201 -4.32 7.40 1.42
CA ILE A 201 -3.73 6.07 1.30
C ILE A 201 -2.24 6.14 1.62
N LEU A 202 -1.80 5.36 2.60
CA LEU A 202 -0.40 4.97 2.69
C LEU A 202 -0.18 3.81 1.70
N PRO A 203 0.75 3.94 0.74
CA PRO A 203 0.96 2.92 -0.27
C PRO A 203 1.32 1.53 0.32
N PRO A 204 1.04 0.43 -0.41
CA PRO A 204 1.60 -0.87 -0.11
C PRO A 204 3.12 -0.81 0.12
N GLY A 205 3.60 -1.49 1.15
CA GLY A 205 5.02 -1.51 1.53
C GLY A 205 5.48 -0.34 2.40
N THR A 206 4.57 0.53 2.87
CA THR A 206 4.93 1.62 3.79
C THR A 206 5.62 1.06 5.04
N CYS A 207 6.81 1.57 5.31
CA CYS A 207 7.61 1.23 6.49
C CYS A 207 7.32 2.26 7.60
N ILE A 208 6.97 1.78 8.78
CA ILE A 208 6.68 2.62 9.93
C ILE A 208 7.58 2.24 11.11
N LYS A 209 8.11 3.26 11.80
CA LYS A 209 8.77 3.12 13.08
C LYS A 209 7.82 3.54 14.20
N VAL A 210 7.71 2.74 15.24
CA VAL A 210 6.94 3.08 16.43
C VAL A 210 7.75 4.04 17.30
N ILE A 211 7.16 5.17 17.63
CA ILE A 211 7.78 6.22 18.46
C ILE A 211 7.34 6.09 19.91
N SER A 212 6.05 5.87 20.14
CA SER A 212 5.52 5.74 21.49
C SER A 212 4.18 5.01 21.49
N ARG A 213 3.80 4.54 22.67
CA ARG A 213 2.50 3.90 22.91
C ARG A 213 1.89 4.42 24.19
N LEU A 214 0.62 4.79 24.13
CA LEU A 214 -0.12 5.33 25.25
C LEU A 214 -1.46 4.59 25.42
N LYS A 215 -1.79 4.17 26.65
CA LYS A 215 -3.18 3.84 27.00
C LYS A 215 -3.91 5.15 27.26
N LEU A 216 -4.73 5.58 26.30
CA LEU A 216 -5.43 6.86 26.34
C LEU A 216 -6.65 6.81 27.27
N ALA A 217 -7.39 5.71 27.25
CA ALA A 217 -8.55 5.48 28.10
C ALA A 217 -8.74 3.97 28.33
N ASP A 218 -9.80 3.58 29.05
CA ASP A 218 -10.13 2.17 29.14
C ASP A 218 -10.37 1.58 27.74
N LYS A 219 -9.75 0.43 27.48
CA LYS A 219 -9.78 -0.29 26.19
C LYS A 219 -9.33 0.52 24.96
N CYS A 220 -8.70 1.69 25.14
CA CYS A 220 -8.31 2.59 24.06
C CYS A 220 -6.81 2.91 24.11
N TYR A 221 -6.10 2.54 23.07
CA TYR A 221 -4.65 2.72 22.96
C TYR A 221 -4.31 3.58 21.75
N VAL A 222 -3.28 4.39 21.88
CA VAL A 222 -2.68 5.17 20.80
C VAL A 222 -1.26 4.67 20.59
N VAL A 223 -0.91 4.44 19.32
CA VAL A 223 0.45 4.14 18.87
C VAL A 223 0.88 5.30 17.97
N ASP A 224 1.89 6.04 18.40
CA ASP A 224 2.51 7.06 17.58
C ASP A 224 3.59 6.42 16.71
N CYS A 225 3.56 6.74 15.42
CA CYS A 225 4.47 6.20 14.43
C CYS A 225 4.97 7.32 13.51
N GLU A 226 6.12 7.07 12.89
CA GLU A 226 6.57 7.83 11.73
C GLU A 226 6.84 6.91 10.55
N GLU A 227 6.50 7.38 9.35
CA GLU A 227 6.92 6.75 8.13
C GLU A 227 8.42 6.94 7.97
N ILE A 228 9.14 5.85 7.71
CA ILE A 228 10.59 5.85 7.49
C ILE A 228 10.92 5.31 6.11
N THR A 229 12.10 5.64 5.62
CA THR A 229 12.71 5.01 4.45
C THR A 229 13.77 4.03 4.94
N LEU A 230 13.71 2.78 4.47
CA LEU A 230 14.75 1.80 4.72
C LEU A 230 15.73 1.75 3.55
N SER A 231 17.02 1.69 3.86
CA SER A 231 18.07 1.37 2.88
C SER A 231 17.94 -0.08 2.39
N PRO A 232 18.51 -0.42 1.22
CA PRO A 232 18.54 -1.81 0.75
C PRO A 232 19.19 -2.77 1.75
N GLU A 233 20.20 -2.31 2.51
CA GLU A 233 20.86 -3.12 3.54
C GLU A 233 19.94 -3.39 4.73
N GLU A 234 19.26 -2.37 5.26
CA GLU A 234 18.28 -2.54 6.33
C GLU A 234 17.13 -3.47 5.91
N LEU A 235 16.68 -3.36 4.66
CA LEU A 235 15.67 -4.26 4.13
C LEU A 235 16.17 -5.71 4.04
N ASN A 236 17.40 -5.91 3.56
CA ASN A 236 18.01 -7.24 3.49
C ASN A 236 18.17 -7.86 4.88
N ASN A 237 18.58 -7.07 5.88
CA ASN A 237 18.69 -7.54 7.25
C ASN A 237 17.34 -8.00 7.81
N LEU A 238 16.26 -7.27 7.51
CA LEU A 238 14.89 -7.67 7.86
C LEU A 238 14.41 -8.93 7.11
N LEU A 239 14.90 -9.18 5.89
CA LEU A 239 14.64 -10.45 5.18
C LEU A 239 15.37 -11.61 5.85
N THR A 240 16.64 -11.43 6.24
CA THR A 240 17.48 -12.51 6.78
C THR A 240 17.19 -12.89 8.23
N ASP A 241 16.56 -12.00 9.01
CA ASP A 241 16.09 -12.31 10.38
C ASP A 241 14.89 -13.28 10.39
N THR A 242 14.27 -13.53 9.23
CA THR A 242 13.36 -14.66 9.07
C THR A 242 14.19 -15.92 8.83
N THR A 243 14.11 -16.89 9.75
CA THR A 243 14.82 -18.17 9.67
C THR A 243 14.43 -18.97 8.43
N PHE A 244 15.01 -18.64 7.28
CA PHE A 244 15.00 -19.44 6.06
C PHE A 244 16.36 -19.31 5.40
N ALA A 245 17.16 -20.37 5.55
CA ALA A 245 18.38 -20.54 4.80
C ALA A 245 18.05 -20.88 3.33
N SER A 246 18.27 -19.94 2.41
CA SER A 246 18.81 -20.24 1.09
C SER A 246 19.36 -19.00 0.38
N PRO A 247 20.37 -19.15 -0.48
CA PRO A 247 21.40 -18.14 -0.63
C PRO A 247 21.15 -17.16 -1.80
N THR A 248 21.60 -15.93 -1.55
CA THR A 248 22.12 -14.94 -2.50
C THR A 248 21.18 -14.43 -3.62
N VAL A 249 20.47 -13.34 -3.33
CA VAL A 249 20.21 -12.30 -4.32
C VAL A 249 20.68 -10.98 -3.72
N ALA A 250 21.76 -10.41 -4.27
CA ALA A 250 22.20 -9.07 -3.91
C ALA A 250 21.15 -8.06 -4.43
N ILE A 251 20.41 -7.44 -3.51
CA ILE A 251 19.38 -6.45 -3.83
C ILE A 251 20.04 -5.08 -3.89
N THR A 252 20.32 -4.61 -5.10
CA THR A 252 20.64 -3.21 -5.41
C THR A 252 19.50 -2.61 -6.23
N VAL A 253 18.42 -2.18 -5.58
CA VAL A 253 17.34 -1.45 -6.28
C VAL A 253 16.82 -0.31 -5.38
N PRO A 254 16.68 0.93 -5.88
CA PRO A 254 16.19 2.06 -5.09
C PRO A 254 14.75 1.85 -4.63
N ILE A 255 14.42 2.44 -3.47
CA ILE A 255 13.22 2.29 -2.63
C ILE A 255 11.85 2.24 -3.34
N LEU A 256 11.72 2.71 -4.59
CA LEU A 256 10.51 2.51 -5.40
C LEU A 256 10.27 1.04 -5.84
N TYR A 257 11.30 0.20 -5.76
CA TYR A 257 11.32 -1.16 -6.29
C TYR A 257 11.39 -2.24 -5.21
N LEU A 258 11.20 -1.91 -3.94
CA LEU A 258 11.15 -2.91 -2.86
C LEU A 258 9.93 -3.84 -2.94
N ILE A 259 9.16 -3.75 -4.03
CA ILE A 259 8.05 -4.64 -4.35
C ILE A 259 8.30 -5.41 -5.67
N TRP A 260 9.28 -5.03 -6.53
CA TRP A 260 9.45 -5.58 -7.88
C TRP A 260 10.92 -5.59 -8.35
N VAL A 261 11.44 -6.77 -8.71
CA VAL A 261 12.73 -6.90 -9.43
C VAL A 261 12.43 -7.44 -10.83
N ASP A 262 12.66 -6.63 -11.87
CA ASP A 262 12.57 -7.04 -13.27
C ASP A 262 13.96 -7.51 -13.76
N GLN A 263 14.10 -8.79 -14.10
CA GLN A 263 15.36 -9.35 -14.63
C GLN A 263 15.63 -8.99 -16.10
N ASN A 264 14.65 -8.45 -16.82
CA ASN A 264 14.71 -8.11 -18.24
C ASN A 264 14.95 -6.61 -18.48
N VAL A 265 14.57 -5.74 -17.54
CA VAL A 265 14.93 -4.30 -17.55
C VAL A 265 16.45 -4.12 -17.52
N ASN A 266 17.18 -5.04 -16.90
CA ASN A 266 18.66 -5.02 -16.85
C ASN A 266 19.36 -5.44 -18.16
N LYS A 267 18.62 -5.82 -19.21
CA LYS A 267 19.19 -6.31 -20.48
C LYS A 267 18.82 -5.47 -21.70
N SER A 268 18.04 -4.40 -21.54
CA SER A 268 17.74 -3.50 -22.67
C SER A 268 19.02 -2.77 -23.09
N LYS A 269 19.23 -2.61 -24.40
CA LYS A 269 20.42 -1.92 -24.92
C LYS A 269 20.53 -0.48 -24.39
N GLU A 270 19.39 0.18 -24.21
CA GLU A 270 19.29 1.52 -23.62
C GLU A 270 19.71 1.52 -22.15
N ASN A 271 19.26 0.55 -21.34
CA ASN A 271 19.66 0.50 -19.92
C ASN A 271 21.11 0.06 -19.72
N ILE A 272 21.65 -0.81 -20.59
CA ILE A 272 23.09 -1.15 -20.58
C ILE A 272 23.93 0.09 -20.93
N ALA A 273 23.47 0.92 -21.88
CA ALA A 273 24.13 2.17 -22.22
C ALA A 273 24.07 3.19 -21.07
N THR A 274 22.89 3.40 -20.48
CA THR A 274 22.71 4.29 -19.33
C THR A 274 23.50 3.81 -18.10
N GLN A 275 23.60 2.50 -17.85
CA GLN A 275 24.45 1.97 -16.77
C GLN A 275 25.94 2.16 -17.03
N LYS A 276 26.36 2.08 -18.29
CA LYS A 276 27.75 2.34 -18.68
C LYS A 276 28.10 3.82 -18.54
N GLU A 277 27.19 4.72 -18.91
CA GLU A 277 27.33 6.17 -18.70
C GLU A 277 27.35 6.54 -17.22
N LEU A 278 26.44 5.96 -16.43
CA LEU A 278 26.41 6.17 -14.97
C LEU A 278 27.68 5.62 -14.30
N ARG A 279 28.18 4.44 -14.69
CA ARG A 279 29.47 3.93 -14.17
C ARG A 279 30.64 4.82 -14.54
N ALA A 280 30.70 5.36 -15.76
CA ALA A 280 31.77 6.27 -16.15
C ALA A 280 31.72 7.59 -15.35
N LEU A 281 30.52 8.12 -15.08
CA LEU A 281 30.32 9.29 -14.21
C LEU A 281 30.77 9.02 -12.77
N PHE A 282 30.52 7.83 -12.24
CA PHE A 282 30.96 7.47 -10.89
C PHE A 282 32.44 7.08 -10.82
N GLU A 283 33.06 6.53 -11.87
CA GLU A 283 34.49 6.20 -11.88
C GLU A 283 35.37 7.47 -12.00
N ASP A 284 34.90 8.53 -12.66
CA ASP A 284 35.61 9.83 -12.72
C ASP A 284 35.56 10.61 -11.39
N ASP A 285 34.45 10.56 -10.66
CA ASP A 285 34.30 11.26 -9.37
C ASP A 285 35.12 10.63 -8.22
N PHE A 286 35.59 9.38 -8.38
CA PHE A 286 36.44 8.71 -7.41
C PHE A 286 37.96 8.85 -7.69
N GLN A 287 38.38 9.44 -8.82
CA GLN A 287 39.81 9.75 -9.05
C GLN A 287 40.25 11.12 -8.54
N THR A 288 39.34 11.99 -8.08
CA THR A 288 39.69 13.33 -7.59
C THR A 288 39.91 13.44 -6.07
N PHE A 289 39.97 12.32 -5.33
CA PHE A 289 40.21 12.33 -3.89
C PHE A 289 41.49 11.63 -3.42
N ASP A 290 42.35 11.17 -4.33
CA ASP A 290 43.72 10.77 -4.01
C ASP A 290 44.72 11.64 -4.78
N ASN A 291 44.97 12.85 -4.25
CA ASN A 291 46.25 13.56 -4.25
C ASN A 291 46.20 14.76 -3.29
#